data_AF-X1QHH9-F1
#
_entry.id   AF-X1QHH9-F1
#
_cell.length_a   1.000
_cell.length_b   1.000
_cell.length_c   1.000
_cell.angle_alpha   90.00
_cell.angle_beta   90.00
_cell.angle_gamma   90.00
#
_symmetry.space_group_name_H-M   'P 1'
#
loop_
_entity.id
_entity.type
_entity.pdbx_description
1 polymer ?
#
loop_
_entity_poly.entity_id
_entity_poly.type
_entity_poly.pdbx_seq_one_letter_code
_entity_poly.pdbx_strand_id
1 'polypeptide(L)' 'MDGKYTVTDVNQRKRFTPGGKQVTYYDIYILTQRGATGSLRVVAADYDIETVRPKLEELAAKLDMPFEL' A
#
# COMPACT_ATOMS: atom_id res chain seq x y z
N MET A 1 -5.88 4.18 18.89
CA MET A 1 -6.15 3.82 17.48
C MET A 1 -5.90 2.32 17.38
N ASP A 2 -6.94 1.50 17.30
CA ASP A 2 -6.81 0.08 16.98
C ASP A 2 -6.44 -0.07 15.50
N GLY A 3 -5.16 0.12 15.19
CA GLY A 3 -4.65 -0.02 13.83
C GLY A 3 -4.50 -1.50 13.50
N LYS A 4 -5.30 -2.01 12.55
CA LYS A 4 -5.18 -3.38 11.99
C LYS A 4 -3.80 -3.65 11.38
N TYR A 5 -3.07 -2.60 11.04
CA TYR A 5 -1.72 -2.62 10.50
C TYR A 5 -0.94 -1.37 10.94
N THR A 6 0.38 -1.46 10.85
CA THR A 6 1.32 -0.35 11.00
C THR A 6 1.97 -0.07 9.66
N VAL A 7 2.03 1.20 9.24
CA VAL A 7 2.85 1.60 8.09
C VAL A 7 4.30 1.59 8.53
N THR A 8 5.12 0.75 7.89
CA THR A 8 6.52 0.57 8.25
C THR A 8 7.46 1.42 7.40
N ASP A 9 7.08 1.71 6.16
CA ASP A 9 7.89 2.50 5.23
C ASP A 9 7.02 3.11 4.11
N VAL A 10 7.46 4.23 3.55
CA VAL A 10 6.83 4.88 2.39
C VAL A 10 7.93 5.33 1.43
N ASN A 11 8.03 4.64 0.29
CA ASN A 11 9.07 4.90 -0.71
C ASN A 11 8.50 5.62 -1.93
N GLN A 12 9.12 6.72 -2.32
CA GLN A 12 8.78 7.41 -3.57
C GLN A 12 9.60 6.85 -4.73
N ARG A 13 8.94 6.50 -5.83
CA ARG A 13 9.58 6.01 -7.06
C ARG A 13 9.10 6.78 -8.27
N LYS A 14 10.05 7.20 -9.11
CA LYS A 14 9.78 7.81 -10.41
C LYS A 14 9.96 6.75 -11.49
N ARG A 15 8.98 6.62 -12.37
CA ARG A 15 9.05 5.73 -13.53
C ARG A 15 8.63 6.47 -14.78
N PHE A 16 9.25 6.11 -15.89
CA PHE A 16 8.79 6.52 -17.22
C PHE A 16 7.79 5.49 -17.72
N THR A 17 6.64 5.97 -18.17
CA THR A 17 5.68 5.16 -18.90
C THR A 17 6.22 4.88 -20.31
N PRO A 18 5.71 3.86 -21.02
CA PRO A 18 6.10 3.58 -22.40
C PRO A 18 5.95 4.78 -23.36
N GLY A 19 5.07 5.74 -23.04
CA GLY A 19 4.89 6.98 -23.79
C GLY A 19 5.81 8.14 -23.38
N GLY A 20 6.89 7.89 -22.62
CA GLY A 20 7.87 8.90 -22.20
C GLY A 20 7.40 9.85 -21.10
N LYS A 21 6.17 9.71 -20.60
CA LYS A 21 5.67 10.51 -19.47
C LYS A 21 6.24 9.98 -18.16
N GLN A 22 6.78 10.89 -17.35
CA GLN A 22 7.23 10.60 -16.00
C GLN A 22 6.04 10.53 -15.05
N VAL A 23 5.92 9.41 -14.33
CA VAL A 23 4.90 9.19 -13.30
C VAL A 23 5.61 8.90 -11.98
N THR A 24 5.14 9.55 -10.93
CA THR A 24 5.63 9.34 -9.57
C THR A 24 4.65 8.41 -8.85
N TYR A 25 5.19 7.42 -8.15
CA TYR A 25 4.46 6.47 -7.32
C TYR A 25 4.94 6.55 -5.88
N TYR A 26 4.06 6.23 -4.94
CA TYR A 26 4.40 5.88 -3.57
C TYR A 26 4.14 4.40 -3.35
N ASP A 27 5.16 3.70 -2.86
CA ASP A 27 5.07 2.33 -2.37
C ASP A 27 4.97 2.40 -0.84
N ILE A 28 3.80 2.05 -0.30
CA ILE A 28 3.49 2.08 1.13
C ILE A 28 3.59 0.67 1.67
N TYR A 29 4.47 0.43 2.62
CA TYR A 29 4.69 -0.86 3.24
C TYR A 29 3.94 -0.95 4.56
N ILE A 30 3.25 -2.06 4.79
CA ILE A 30 2.50 -2.32 6.01
C ILE A 30 2.90 -3.64 6.66
N LEU A 31 2.82 -3.66 7.98
CA LEU A 31 2.91 -4.84 8.83
C LEU A 31 1.57 -5.00 9.56
N THR A 32 0.90 -6.14 9.39
CA THR A 32 -0.34 -6.46 10.12
C THR A 32 -0.03 -6.90 11.56
N GLN A 33 -1.03 -6.87 12.42
CA GLN A 33 -0.87 -7.35 13.81
C GLN A 33 -0.51 -8.84 13.90
N ARG A 34 -0.89 -9.64 12.89
CA ARG A 34 -0.57 -11.07 12.82
C ARG A 34 0.84 -11.33 12.26
N GLY A 35 1.58 -10.26 11.95
CA GLY A 35 2.96 -10.33 11.46
C GLY A 35 3.09 -10.44 9.95
N ALA A 36 2.00 -10.33 9.19
CA ALA A 36 2.06 -10.37 7.73
C ALA A 36 2.52 -9.03 7.17
N THR A 37 3.32 -9.05 6.11
CA THR A 37 3.81 -7.83 5.45
C THR A 37 3.28 -7.71 4.03
N GLY A 38 2.95 -6.49 3.61
CA GLY A 38 2.57 -6.21 2.22
C GLY A 38 2.89 -4.78 1.82
N SER A 39 2.72 -4.51 0.53
CA SER A 39 2.96 -3.18 -0.04
C SER A 39 1.82 -2.75 -0.94
N LEU A 40 1.37 -1.51 -0.81
CA LEU A 40 0.43 -0.87 -1.71
C LEU A 40 1.16 0.17 -2.55
N ARG A 41 1.08 0.03 -3.88
CA ARG A 41 1.56 1.05 -4.83
C ARG A 41 0.42 1.97 -5.23
N VAL A 42 0.63 3.27 -5.12
CA VAL A 42 -0.31 4.30 -5.58
C VAL A 42 0.40 5.37 -6.38
N VAL A 43 -0.27 5.94 -7.38
CA VAL A 43 0.24 7.09 -8.12
C VAL A 43 0.24 8.29 -7.19
N ALA A 44 1.28 9.13 -7.23
CA ALA A 44 1.40 10.29 -6.36
C ALA A 44 0.26 11.31 -6.55
N ALA A 45 -0.30 11.40 -7.76
CA ALA A 45 -1.47 12.23 -8.05
C ALA A 45 -2.74 11.75 -7.31
N ASP A 46 -2.81 10.46 -6.97
CA ASP A 46 -3.93 9.83 -6.27
C ASP A 46 -3.60 9.53 -4.80
N TYR A 47 -2.48 10.07 -4.28
CA TYR A 47 -2.05 9.88 -2.91
C TYR A 47 -2.84 10.83 -1.99
N ASP A 48 -4.10 10.46 -1.75
CA ASP A 48 -4.96 11.09 -0.78
C ASP A 48 -5.36 10.09 0.32
N ILE A 49 -5.51 10.59 1.55
CA ILE A 49 -5.77 9.75 2.72
C ILE A 49 -7.11 9.02 2.63
N GLU A 50 -8.13 9.64 2.01
CA GLU A 50 -9.45 9.04 1.83
C GLU A 50 -9.43 7.91 0.80
N THR A 51 -8.51 7.99 -0.16
CA THR A 51 -8.33 6.96 -1.20
C THR A 51 -7.40 5.82 -0.75
N VAL A 52 -6.34 6.15 -0.01
CA VAL A 52 -5.29 5.19 0.35
C VAL A 52 -5.70 4.35 1.55
N ARG A 53 -6.32 4.94 2.57
CA ARG A 53 -6.74 4.24 3.79
C ARG A 53 -7.61 2.99 3.53
N PRO A 54 -8.72 3.06 2.77
CA PRO A 54 -9.54 1.87 2.53
C PRO A 54 -8.78 0.77 1.79
N LYS A 55 -7.87 1.13 0.87
CA LYS A 55 -7.03 0.16 0.15
C LYS A 55 -6.02 -0.54 1.06
N LEU A 56 -5.44 0.19 2.02
CA LEU A 56 -4.54 -0.39 3.02
C LEU A 56 -5.30 -1.30 4.00
N GLU A 57 -6.52 -0.92 4.39
CA GLU A 57 -7.38 -1.76 5.22
C GLU A 57 -7.78 -3.06 4.50
N GLU A 58 -8.14 -2.98 3.22
CA GLU A 58 -8.43 -4.15 2.39
C GLU A 58 -7.19 -5.04 2.23
N LEU A 59 -6.01 -4.46 1.99
CA LEU A 59 -4.75 -5.19 1.92
C LEU A 59 -4.45 -5.92 3.23
N ALA A 60 -4.55 -5.23 4.37
CA ALA A 60 -4.35 -5.84 5.68
C ALA A 60 -5.32 -7.00 5.93
N ALA A 61 -6.60 -6.83 5.59
CA ALA A 61 -7.60 -7.89 5.71
C ALA A 61 -7.25 -9.11 4.84
N LYS A 62 -6.81 -8.90 3.59
CA LYS A 62 -6.38 -9.98 2.69
C LYS A 62 -5.14 -10.72 3.19
N LEU A 63 -4.16 -9.99 3.74
CA LEU A 63 -2.94 -10.59 4.29
C LEU A 63 -3.22 -11.46 5.51
N ASP A 64 -4.21 -11.08 6.32
CA ASP A 64 -4.58 -11.81 7.53
C ASP A 64 -5.62 -12.92 7.27
N MET A 65 -6.13 -13.08 6.05
CA MET A 65 -7.05 -14.17 5.71
C MET A 65 -6.31 -15.51 5.75
N PRO A 66 -6.87 -16.53 6.43
CA PRO A 66 -6.35 -17.88 6.34
C PRO A 66 -6.50 -18.39 4.90
N PHE A 67 -5.43 -18.93 4.34
CA PHE A 67 -5.49 -19.66 3.07
C PHE A 67 -5.99 -21.08 3.37
N GLU A 68 -7.12 -21.47 2.78
CA GLU A 68 -7.52 -22.89 2.74
C GLU A 68 -6.80 -23.56 1.57
N LEU A 69 -6.32 -24.80 1.81
CA LEU A 69 -5.43 -25.56 0.93
C LEU A 69 -6.19 -26.72 0.29
#